data_AF-A0A921MJR7-F1
#
_entry.id   AF-A0A921MJR7-F1
#
_cell.length_a   1.000
_cell.length_b   1.000
_cell.length_c   1.000
_cell.angle_alpha   90.00
_cell.angle_beta   90.00
_cell.angle_gamma   90.00
#
_symmetry.space_group_name_H-M   'P 1'
#
loop_
_entity.id
_entity.type
_entity.pdbx_description
1 polymer ?
#
loop_
_entity_poly.entity_id
_entity_poly.type
_entity_poly.pdbx_seq_one_letter_code
_entity_poly.pdbx_strand_id
1 'polypeptide(L)'
;PLHYSVTVRASDNAVTAFSRDTAAGTFLGDVPSPGATVSQSQAAGLLTANLALRLEYVREEGSSAAVLRWLPEDTDTLYIDAATGETLNMTELEELMAGMGNGGGSDATTESPAAGAESGLTQAEQDGIAKLEGVRSAQALDQALRAQAAYGLEDYALASADYALTGEGEEEQVLCTLSYRLEDGEQTRSRTVTVDARTGAVESVTSSAPWLEEGESPALTVSEAQARAEAFLAEFCGARWSTLTLYDSPDDGESRLPYAAFTYVQQANGIPFPENRYTIAIDLGNGSVYRLRAVYDEAVTFASPEGIVDEASALAAWADTYDTALAYRLVPRPLDGGDSREARLLELGLTHFYGLRLTYALERDTYCLGIDAATGEPVWPETADGALTYTDLEDSWARADVEKLASYGVGYDGGLFRPDKSLTQWELVALLASLDGWRIDPDNADAETVDGAYAAAYRMGALTRSERDEDSPVTRGALVRCLLDCAGYGPAARLEGIYTCTYVDAASIPVDELGYAALAQGLGMVGESYSGARTATRGELAAMLCRLLER
;
A
#
# COMPACT_ATOMS: atom_id res chain seq x y z
N PRO A 1 7.04 -25.85 1.41
CA PRO A 1 8.53 -25.83 1.45
C PRO A 1 8.98 -25.32 2.83
N LEU A 2 9.94 -25.98 3.50
CA LEU A 2 10.47 -25.48 4.78
C LEU A 2 11.46 -24.36 4.46
N HIS A 3 11.23 -23.13 4.95
CA HIS A 3 12.21 -22.06 4.80
C HIS A 3 13.25 -22.16 5.91
N TYR A 4 14.49 -21.85 5.57
CA TYR A 4 15.56 -21.67 6.54
C TYR A 4 16.37 -20.44 6.16
N SER A 5 16.69 -19.62 7.16
CA SER A 5 17.55 -18.46 7.04
C SER A 5 18.62 -18.52 8.11
N VAL A 6 19.86 -18.32 7.72
CA VAL A 6 21.00 -18.26 8.64
C VAL A 6 21.79 -17.00 8.33
N THR A 7 21.83 -16.09 9.30
CA THR A 7 22.69 -14.91 9.24
C THR A 7 23.99 -15.24 9.94
N VAL A 8 25.09 -15.06 9.23
CA VAL A 8 26.44 -15.19 9.78
C VAL A 8 27.12 -13.83 9.79
N ARG A 9 27.86 -13.55 10.87
CA ARG A 9 28.71 -12.38 10.93
C ARG A 9 29.93 -12.61 10.05
N ALA A 10 30.13 -11.75 9.06
CA ALA A 10 31.18 -11.89 8.04
C ALA A 10 32.62 -11.91 8.61
N SER A 11 32.85 -11.36 9.81
CA SER A 11 34.18 -11.27 10.40
C SER A 11 34.73 -12.58 10.96
N ASP A 12 33.86 -13.47 11.44
CA ASP A 12 34.24 -14.70 12.17
C ASP A 12 33.40 -15.93 11.76
N ASN A 13 32.45 -15.77 10.83
CA ASN A 13 31.48 -16.78 10.42
C ASN A 13 30.63 -17.32 11.59
N ALA A 14 30.53 -16.57 12.70
CA ALA A 14 29.63 -16.94 13.77
C ALA A 14 28.18 -16.74 13.33
N VAL A 15 27.33 -17.74 13.57
CA VAL A 15 25.90 -17.63 13.36
C VAL A 15 25.35 -16.60 14.35
N THR A 16 24.81 -15.50 13.82
CA THR A 16 24.18 -14.44 14.62
C THR A 16 22.67 -14.53 14.65
N ALA A 17 22.07 -15.14 13.62
CA ALA A 17 20.66 -15.45 13.60
C ALA A 17 20.42 -16.77 12.86
N PHE A 18 19.50 -17.57 13.36
CA PHE A 18 19.03 -18.79 12.73
C PHE A 18 17.51 -18.80 12.80
N SER A 19 16.86 -18.95 11.65
CA SER A 19 15.43 -19.14 11.53
C SER A 19 15.16 -20.36 10.66
N ARG A 20 14.17 -21.16 11.05
CA ARG A 20 13.69 -22.32 10.31
C ARG A 20 12.20 -22.43 10.55
N ASP A 21 11.44 -22.63 9.49
CA ASP A 21 10.08 -23.13 9.61
C ASP A 21 10.14 -24.57 10.11
N THR A 22 9.89 -24.78 11.41
CA THR A 22 9.58 -26.10 11.95
C THR A 22 8.19 -26.11 12.52
N ALA A 23 7.42 -27.15 12.23
CA ALA A 23 6.21 -27.45 13.02
C ALA A 23 6.51 -27.50 14.54
N ALA A 24 7.74 -27.89 14.92
CA ALA A 24 8.24 -27.80 16.28
C ALA A 24 8.33 -26.33 16.74
N GLY A 25 7.36 -25.90 17.55
CA GLY A 25 7.30 -24.55 18.13
C GLY A 25 6.20 -23.66 17.55
N THR A 26 5.59 -24.03 16.42
CA THR A 26 4.46 -23.28 15.83
C THR A 26 3.15 -23.57 16.54
N PHE A 27 2.96 -24.78 17.07
CA PHE A 27 1.77 -25.17 17.83
C PHE A 27 2.10 -26.16 18.95
N LEU A 28 1.17 -26.30 19.89
CA LEU A 28 1.20 -27.29 20.97
C LEU A 28 0.47 -28.58 20.56
N GLY A 29 0.97 -29.71 21.06
CA GLY A 29 0.42 -31.04 20.78
C GLY A 29 0.88 -31.65 19.46
N ASP A 30 0.24 -32.76 19.09
CA ASP A 30 0.47 -33.48 17.83
C ASP A 30 -0.56 -33.06 16.76
N VAL A 31 -0.31 -33.46 15.51
CA VAL A 31 -1.27 -33.26 14.40
C VAL A 31 -2.55 -34.09 14.67
N PRO A 32 -3.75 -33.47 14.73
CA PRO A 32 -4.99 -34.19 14.99
C PRO A 32 -5.35 -35.20 13.89
N SER A 33 -6.23 -36.14 14.22
CA SER A 33 -6.80 -37.09 13.25
C SER A 33 -7.45 -36.37 12.06
N PRO A 34 -7.28 -36.87 10.82
CA PRO A 34 -7.90 -36.29 9.63
C PRO A 34 -9.41 -36.57 9.51
N GLY A 35 -10.02 -37.23 10.50
CA GLY A 35 -11.43 -37.62 10.46
C GLY A 35 -12.37 -36.44 10.68
N ALA A 36 -13.10 -36.03 9.64
CA ALA A 36 -14.21 -35.08 9.74
C ALA A 36 -15.54 -35.83 9.98
N THR A 37 -16.27 -35.45 11.04
CA THR A 37 -17.64 -35.93 11.29
C THR A 37 -18.66 -35.01 10.62
N VAL A 38 -18.32 -33.73 10.47
CA VAL A 38 -19.15 -32.70 9.85
C VAL A 38 -18.97 -32.76 8.34
N SER A 39 -20.09 -32.75 7.61
CA SER A 39 -20.06 -32.67 6.14
C SER A 39 -19.68 -31.26 5.69
N GLN A 40 -18.97 -31.16 4.56
CA GLN A 40 -18.61 -29.88 3.96
C GLN A 40 -19.82 -28.97 3.72
N SER A 41 -20.95 -29.52 3.25
CA SER A 41 -22.19 -28.76 3.04
C SER A 41 -22.80 -28.21 4.33
N GLN A 42 -22.69 -28.94 5.44
CA GLN A 42 -23.15 -28.47 6.74
C GLN A 42 -22.26 -27.33 7.24
N ALA A 43 -20.94 -27.48 7.11
CA ALA A 43 -20.00 -26.43 7.48
C ALA A 43 -20.18 -25.16 6.63
N ALA A 44 -20.38 -25.32 5.32
CA ALA A 44 -20.68 -24.22 4.40
C ALA A 44 -21.90 -23.42 4.87
N GLY A 45 -23.01 -24.09 5.18
CA GLY A 45 -24.22 -23.42 5.67
C GLY A 45 -24.04 -22.67 6.99
N LEU A 46 -23.17 -23.16 7.90
CA LEU A 46 -22.85 -22.44 9.15
C LEU A 46 -21.98 -21.22 8.90
N LEU A 47 -21.00 -21.32 7.99
CA LEU A 47 -20.09 -20.23 7.67
C LEU A 47 -20.80 -19.12 6.90
N THR A 48 -21.58 -19.47 5.87
CA THR A 48 -22.28 -18.48 5.04
C THR A 48 -23.42 -17.78 5.77
N ALA A 49 -23.97 -18.38 6.83
CA ALA A 49 -25.01 -17.77 7.66
C ALA A 49 -24.52 -16.54 8.46
N ASN A 50 -23.21 -16.36 8.59
CA ASN A 50 -22.59 -15.21 9.27
C ASN A 50 -22.10 -14.14 8.28
N LEU A 51 -22.23 -14.37 6.97
CA LEU A 51 -21.90 -13.34 5.98
C LEU A 51 -22.98 -12.26 5.99
N ALA A 52 -22.55 -11.01 5.90
CA ALA A 52 -23.41 -9.85 5.75
C ALA A 52 -22.88 -8.96 4.63
N LEU A 53 -23.80 -8.31 3.92
CA LEU A 53 -23.49 -7.38 2.84
C LEU A 53 -24.14 -6.03 3.12
N ARG A 54 -23.45 -4.96 2.75
CA ARG A 54 -23.99 -3.59 2.69
C ARG A 54 -23.98 -3.08 1.27
N LEU A 55 -24.97 -2.25 0.93
CA LEU A 55 -25.06 -1.59 -0.37
C LEU A 55 -24.36 -0.24 -0.32
N GLU A 56 -23.41 -0.01 -1.22
CA GLU A 56 -22.69 1.26 -1.34
C GLU A 56 -22.54 1.69 -2.79
N TYR A 57 -22.28 2.98 -3.00
CA TYR A 57 -21.70 3.45 -4.24
C TYR A 57 -20.19 3.25 -4.23
N VAL A 58 -19.65 2.80 -5.35
CA VAL A 58 -18.22 2.68 -5.62
C VAL A 58 -17.93 3.35 -6.95
N ARG A 59 -16.90 4.19 -7.01
CA ARG A 59 -16.49 4.83 -8.27
C ARG A 59 -15.92 3.80 -9.24
N GLU A 60 -16.28 3.92 -10.50
CA GLU A 60 -15.64 3.16 -11.58
C GLU A 60 -14.23 3.70 -11.84
N GLU A 61 -13.26 2.80 -12.02
CA GLU A 61 -11.87 3.17 -12.27
C GLU A 61 -11.75 4.07 -13.52
N GLY A 62 -11.02 5.18 -13.39
CA GLY A 62 -10.86 6.16 -14.48
C GLY A 62 -12.12 6.97 -14.84
N SER A 63 -13.17 6.93 -14.03
CA SER A 63 -14.46 7.59 -14.33
C SER A 63 -14.94 8.48 -13.18
N SER A 64 -15.83 9.43 -13.49
CA SER A 64 -16.61 10.16 -12.46
C SER A 64 -17.94 9.48 -12.14
N ALA A 65 -18.22 8.32 -12.73
CA ALA A 65 -19.42 7.54 -12.44
C ALA A 65 -19.22 6.67 -11.19
N ALA A 66 -20.22 6.70 -10.31
CA ALA A 66 -20.32 5.83 -9.15
C ALA A 66 -21.46 4.82 -9.36
N VAL A 67 -21.12 3.54 -9.31
CA VAL A 67 -22.02 2.40 -9.49
C VAL A 67 -22.36 1.76 -8.15
N LEU A 68 -23.46 1.01 -8.12
CA LEU A 68 -23.94 0.34 -6.92
C LEU A 68 -23.29 -1.04 -6.78
N ARG A 69 -22.76 -1.33 -5.59
CA ARG A 69 -22.12 -2.60 -5.27
C ARG A 69 -22.53 -3.08 -3.90
N TRP A 70 -22.84 -4.37 -3.80
CA TRP A 70 -22.96 -5.06 -2.52
C TRP A 70 -21.57 -5.48 -2.04
N LEU A 71 -21.16 -4.96 -0.89
CA LEU A 71 -19.84 -5.15 -0.30
C LEU A 71 -19.94 -5.92 1.01
N PRO A 72 -18.96 -6.77 1.36
CA PRO A 72 -18.97 -7.47 2.64
C PRO A 72 -18.90 -6.51 3.82
N GLU A 73 -19.73 -6.76 4.83
CA GLU A 73 -19.53 -6.18 6.16
C GLU A 73 -18.35 -6.85 6.87
N ASP A 74 -17.66 -6.08 7.70
CA ASP A 74 -16.61 -6.61 8.56
C ASP A 74 -17.28 -7.49 9.62
N THR A 75 -17.16 -8.79 9.44
CA THR A 75 -17.65 -9.81 10.37
C THR A 75 -16.48 -10.60 10.90
N ASP A 76 -16.68 -11.27 12.03
CA ASP A 76 -15.66 -12.12 12.60
C ASP A 76 -15.18 -13.22 11.64
N THR A 77 -13.90 -13.54 11.75
CA THR A 77 -13.34 -14.70 11.04
C THR A 77 -13.80 -15.97 11.75
N LEU A 78 -14.61 -16.79 11.09
CA LEU A 78 -15.17 -18.01 11.67
C LEU A 78 -14.61 -19.27 11.01
N TYR A 79 -14.29 -20.26 11.83
CA TYR A 79 -14.00 -21.64 11.39
C TYR A 79 -15.01 -22.61 11.98
N ILE A 80 -15.23 -23.75 11.32
CA ILE A 80 -15.99 -24.87 11.88
C ILE A 80 -15.04 -26.02 12.19
N ASP A 81 -14.98 -26.46 13.44
CA ASP A 81 -14.24 -27.67 13.82
C ASP A 81 -14.82 -28.88 13.07
N ALA A 82 -13.98 -29.55 12.28
CA ALA A 82 -14.43 -30.59 11.37
C ALA A 82 -14.87 -31.88 12.10
N ALA A 83 -14.40 -32.09 13.34
CA ALA A 83 -14.74 -33.25 14.14
C ALA A 83 -16.02 -33.03 14.96
N THR A 84 -16.20 -31.83 15.53
CA THR A 84 -17.27 -31.54 16.49
C THR A 84 -18.42 -30.70 15.90
N GLY A 85 -18.15 -29.88 14.88
CA GLY A 85 -19.09 -28.87 14.37
C GLY A 85 -19.17 -27.61 15.22
N GLU A 86 -18.23 -27.43 16.16
CA GLU A 86 -18.07 -26.21 16.94
C GLU A 86 -17.69 -25.03 16.02
N THR A 87 -18.40 -23.91 16.12
CA THR A 87 -18.01 -22.65 15.49
C THR A 87 -16.93 -21.99 16.34
N LEU A 88 -15.79 -21.71 15.74
CA LEU A 88 -14.63 -21.08 16.35
C LEU A 88 -14.54 -19.64 15.85
N ASN A 89 -14.68 -18.67 16.75
CA ASN A 89 -14.49 -17.26 16.44
C ASN A 89 -12.99 -16.91 16.54
N MET A 90 -12.33 -16.80 15.39
CA MET A 90 -10.90 -16.55 15.32
C MET A 90 -10.54 -15.12 15.69
N THR A 91 -11.40 -14.14 15.40
CA THR A 91 -11.20 -12.74 15.80
C THR A 91 -11.04 -12.65 17.31
N GLU A 92 -12.04 -13.13 18.06
CA GLU A 92 -12.01 -13.13 19.54
C GLU A 92 -10.83 -13.95 20.10
N LEU A 93 -10.54 -15.12 19.50
CA LEU A 93 -9.44 -15.98 19.94
C LEU A 93 -8.07 -15.33 19.71
N GLU A 94 -7.91 -14.55 18.65
CA GLU A 94 -6.68 -13.82 18.34
C GLU A 94 -6.50 -12.59 19.23
N GLU A 95 -7.57 -11.87 19.55
CA GLU A 95 -7.55 -10.76 20.53
C GLU A 95 -7.02 -11.21 21.89
N LEU A 96 -7.39 -12.42 22.34
CA LEU A 96 -6.87 -13.01 23.58
C LEU A 96 -5.36 -13.25 23.56
N MET A 97 -4.73 -13.30 22.38
CA MET A 97 -3.28 -13.39 22.23
C MET A 97 -2.61 -12.02 22.02
N ALA A 98 -3.34 -11.01 21.53
CA ALA A 98 -2.82 -9.69 21.18
C ALA A 98 -2.38 -8.85 22.39
N GLY A 99 -2.87 -9.17 23.60
CA GLY A 99 -2.66 -8.38 24.82
C GLY A 99 -1.22 -8.22 25.34
N MET A 100 -0.19 -8.79 24.70
CA MET A 100 1.20 -8.73 25.21
C MET A 100 2.27 -8.60 24.10
N GLY A 101 1.99 -7.79 23.07
CA GLY A 101 2.89 -7.56 21.93
C GLY A 101 3.46 -6.14 21.77
N ASN A 102 3.13 -5.16 22.62
CA ASN A 102 3.53 -3.77 22.42
C ASN A 102 4.58 -3.30 23.45
N GLY A 103 5.79 -3.83 23.29
CA GLY A 103 7.01 -3.37 23.98
C GLY A 103 8.04 -2.83 22.98
N GLY A 104 7.59 -2.05 22.00
CA GLY A 104 8.45 -1.38 21.01
C GLY A 104 8.30 0.12 21.15
N GLY A 105 9.02 0.74 22.09
CA GLY A 105 9.16 2.18 22.14
C GLY A 105 9.81 2.67 20.85
N SER A 106 9.04 3.30 19.98
CA SER A 106 9.55 4.06 18.84
C SER A 106 9.96 5.44 19.33
N ASP A 107 11.08 5.51 20.05
CA ASP A 107 11.74 6.77 20.35
C ASP A 107 12.63 7.10 19.14
N ALA A 108 12.02 7.64 18.09
CA ALA A 108 12.72 8.15 16.92
C ALA A 108 12.82 9.68 17.04
N THR A 109 13.78 10.11 17.85
CA THR A 109 14.29 11.49 17.82
C THR A 109 15.12 11.68 16.55
N THR A 110 14.49 12.12 15.47
CA THR A 110 15.20 12.69 14.32
C THR A 110 15.43 14.18 14.57
N GLU A 111 16.60 14.53 15.11
CA GLU A 111 17.16 15.88 14.99
C GLU A 111 17.46 16.17 13.51
N SER A 112 16.80 17.17 12.94
CA SER A 112 17.22 17.77 11.68
C SER A 112 18.39 18.73 11.93
N PRO A 113 19.47 18.68 11.13
CA PRO A 113 20.55 19.64 11.27
C PRO A 113 20.08 21.04 10.83
N ALA A 114 20.41 22.03 11.67
CA ALA A 114 20.23 23.44 11.36
C ALA A 114 21.07 23.83 10.13
N ALA A 115 20.39 24.27 9.06
CA ALA A 115 21.05 24.91 7.93
C ALA A 115 21.33 26.38 8.28
N GLY A 116 22.62 26.73 8.33
CA GLY A 116 23.09 28.10 8.51
C GLY A 116 22.74 28.98 7.30
N ALA A 117 22.39 30.23 7.60
CA ALA A 117 22.05 31.25 6.62
C ALA A 117 23.24 31.71 5.78
N GLU A 118 22.97 31.88 4.47
CA GLU A 118 23.31 33.00 3.57
C GLU A 118 23.88 32.54 2.22
N SER A 119 23.08 32.69 1.16
CA SER A 119 23.51 33.33 -0.10
C SER A 119 22.27 33.67 -0.94
N GLY A 120 22.32 34.80 -1.66
CA GLY A 120 21.17 35.49 -2.25
C GLY A 120 20.36 34.73 -3.31
N LEU A 121 19.12 35.21 -3.48
CA LEU A 121 18.06 34.65 -4.32
C LEU A 121 18.49 34.41 -5.78
N THR A 122 18.15 33.24 -6.29
CA THR A 122 18.30 32.77 -7.68
C THR A 122 17.14 33.23 -8.58
N GLN A 123 17.30 33.16 -9.91
CA GLN A 123 16.27 33.58 -10.88
C GLN A 123 14.97 32.74 -10.77
N ALA A 124 15.07 31.48 -10.35
CA ALA A 124 13.91 30.60 -10.11
C ALA A 124 13.09 31.04 -8.87
N GLU A 125 13.73 31.64 -7.86
CA GLU A 125 13.03 32.22 -6.70
C GLU A 125 12.32 33.54 -7.05
N GLN A 126 12.71 34.23 -8.13
CA GLN A 126 12.00 35.43 -8.61
C GLN A 126 10.72 35.09 -9.39
N ASP A 127 10.73 34.00 -10.18
CA ASP A 127 9.53 33.50 -10.86
C ASP A 127 8.55 32.84 -9.87
N GLY A 128 9.07 32.27 -8.76
CA GLY A 128 8.26 31.78 -7.64
C GLY A 128 7.51 32.88 -6.88
N ILE A 129 8.07 34.09 -6.77
CA ILE A 129 7.41 35.24 -6.10
C ILE A 129 6.14 35.67 -6.84
N ALA A 130 6.11 35.61 -8.18
CA ALA A 130 4.92 35.93 -8.97
C ALA A 130 3.77 34.95 -8.68
N LYS A 131 4.07 33.67 -8.44
CA LYS A 131 3.07 32.63 -8.11
C LYS A 131 2.51 32.75 -6.69
N LEU A 132 3.15 33.52 -5.82
CA LEU A 132 2.68 33.82 -4.46
C LEU A 132 1.79 35.08 -4.39
N GLU A 133 1.41 35.67 -5.53
CA GLU A 133 0.48 36.80 -5.55
C GLU A 133 -0.86 36.42 -4.88
N GLY A 134 -1.37 37.33 -4.04
CA GLY A 134 -2.62 37.15 -3.30
C GLY A 134 -2.54 36.27 -2.05
N VAL A 135 -1.37 35.70 -1.73
CA VAL A 135 -1.16 34.90 -0.52
C VAL A 135 -1.21 35.79 0.74
N ARG A 136 -1.94 35.34 1.75
CA ARG A 136 -2.03 35.99 3.06
C ARG A 136 -0.75 35.77 3.85
N SER A 137 -0.40 36.71 4.72
CA SER A 137 0.74 36.56 5.60
C SER A 137 0.49 35.50 6.68
N ALA A 138 1.57 34.90 7.18
CA ALA A 138 1.50 33.90 8.25
C ALA A 138 0.77 34.46 9.50
N GLN A 139 1.00 35.74 9.82
CA GLN A 139 0.31 36.41 10.93
C GLN A 139 -1.19 36.56 10.69
N ALA A 140 -1.62 36.85 9.46
CA ALA A 140 -3.04 36.97 9.14
C ALA A 140 -3.75 35.60 9.17
N LEU A 141 -3.07 34.55 8.69
CA LEU A 141 -3.56 33.17 8.77
C LEU A 141 -3.63 32.68 10.22
N ASP A 142 -2.59 32.91 11.03
CA ASP A 142 -2.59 32.59 12.46
C ASP A 142 -3.72 33.30 13.21
N GLN A 143 -3.91 34.59 12.98
CA GLN A 143 -5.00 35.35 13.61
C GLN A 143 -6.39 34.81 13.21
N ALA A 144 -6.58 34.41 11.95
CA ALA A 144 -7.83 33.84 11.47
C ALA A 144 -8.10 32.45 12.11
N LEU A 145 -7.06 31.61 12.23
CA LEU A 145 -7.18 30.30 12.88
C LEU A 145 -7.49 30.45 14.37
N ARG A 146 -6.83 31.39 15.07
CA ARG A 146 -7.10 31.66 16.50
C ARG A 146 -8.48 32.24 16.76
N ALA A 147 -9.08 32.93 15.79
CA ALA A 147 -10.46 33.41 15.92
C ALA A 147 -11.50 32.28 15.91
N GLN A 148 -11.13 31.08 15.43
CA GLN A 148 -12.00 29.92 15.47
C GLN A 148 -11.69 29.04 16.69
N ALA A 149 -12.51 29.18 17.74
CA ALA A 149 -12.33 28.49 19.02
C ALA A 149 -12.31 26.96 18.87
N ALA A 150 -12.98 26.42 17.84
CA ALA A 150 -12.97 24.98 17.54
C ALA A 150 -11.56 24.41 17.32
N TYR A 151 -10.58 25.21 16.89
CA TYR A 151 -9.20 24.76 16.72
C TYR A 151 -8.36 24.80 17.99
N GLY A 152 -8.89 25.29 19.13
CA GLY A 152 -8.25 25.21 20.45
C GLY A 152 -6.80 25.70 20.51
N LEU A 153 -6.48 26.81 19.84
CA LEU A 153 -5.10 27.32 19.70
C LEU A 153 -4.66 28.31 20.79
N GLU A 154 -5.51 28.60 21.78
CA GLU A 154 -5.31 29.67 22.77
C GLU A 154 -3.96 29.58 23.49
N ASP A 155 -3.59 28.39 23.96
CA ASP A 155 -2.34 28.15 24.71
C ASP A 155 -1.15 27.79 23.82
N TYR A 156 -1.37 27.54 22.53
CA TYR A 156 -0.32 27.11 21.62
C TYR A 156 0.50 28.29 21.09
N ALA A 157 1.82 28.14 21.06
CA ALA A 157 2.72 29.03 20.35
C ALA A 157 2.85 28.61 18.87
N LEU A 158 2.83 29.58 17.95
CA LEU A 158 3.14 29.32 16.54
C LEU A 158 4.64 29.05 16.41
N ALA A 159 5.00 27.88 15.89
CA ALA A 159 6.38 27.43 15.72
C ALA A 159 6.91 27.64 14.29
N SER A 160 6.10 27.36 13.26
CA SER A 160 6.46 27.62 11.86
C SER A 160 5.22 27.90 11.01
N ALA A 161 5.45 28.51 9.86
CA ALA A 161 4.46 28.70 8.81
C ALA A 161 5.15 28.52 7.46
N ASP A 162 4.88 27.40 6.81
CA ASP A 162 5.60 26.93 5.62
C ASP A 162 4.66 26.98 4.41
N TYR A 163 5.11 27.58 3.31
CA TYR A 163 4.29 27.75 2.10
C TYR A 163 4.76 26.77 1.02
N ALA A 164 3.81 26.12 0.37
CA ALA A 164 4.07 25.20 -0.74
C ALA A 164 3.11 25.49 -1.89
N LEU A 165 3.64 25.50 -3.12
CA LEU A 165 2.84 25.46 -4.33
C LEU A 165 2.53 23.99 -4.64
N THR A 166 1.26 23.68 -4.86
CA THR A 166 0.76 22.35 -5.20
C THR A 166 -0.13 22.42 -6.44
N GLY A 167 -0.24 21.32 -7.18
CA GLY A 167 -0.99 21.26 -8.44
C GLY A 167 -0.22 21.85 -9.63
N GLU A 168 -0.76 21.65 -10.83
CA GLU A 168 -0.22 22.19 -12.08
C GLU A 168 -1.32 22.86 -12.91
N GLY A 169 -0.97 23.86 -13.71
CA GLY A 169 -1.90 24.53 -14.62
C GLY A 169 -3.02 25.30 -13.90
N GLU A 170 -4.28 24.97 -14.21
CA GLU A 170 -5.46 25.65 -13.62
C GLU A 170 -5.75 25.21 -12.17
N GLU A 171 -5.09 24.16 -11.68
CA GLU A 171 -5.21 23.62 -10.32
C GLU A 171 -4.09 24.12 -9.37
N GLU A 172 -3.28 25.10 -9.80
CA GLU A 172 -2.22 25.67 -8.97
C GLU A 172 -2.78 26.32 -7.69
N GLN A 173 -2.51 25.68 -6.56
CA GLN A 173 -2.88 26.12 -5.23
C GLN A 173 -1.64 26.44 -4.41
N VAL A 174 -1.70 27.50 -3.59
CA VAL A 174 -0.65 27.77 -2.60
C VAL A 174 -1.21 27.39 -1.24
N LEU A 175 -0.62 26.40 -0.62
CA LEU A 175 -0.95 25.97 0.74
C LEU A 175 0.01 26.60 1.73
N CYS A 176 -0.51 26.88 2.93
CA CYS A 176 0.30 27.25 4.09
C CYS A 176 0.05 26.24 5.21
N THR A 177 1.13 25.64 5.71
CA THR A 177 1.14 24.73 6.84
C THR A 177 1.62 25.48 8.07
N LEU A 178 0.71 25.75 9.01
CA LEU A 178 1.01 26.39 10.28
C LEU A 178 1.19 25.34 11.37
N SER A 179 2.37 25.30 11.98
CA SER A 179 2.69 24.37 13.06
C SER A 179 2.69 25.07 14.41
N TYR A 180 1.98 24.48 15.35
CA TYR A 180 1.75 24.98 16.69
C TYR A 180 2.31 24.01 17.72
N ARG A 181 2.95 24.53 18.77
CA ARG A 181 3.48 23.73 19.88
C ARG A 181 2.98 24.26 21.21
N LEU A 182 2.66 23.33 22.10
CA LEU A 182 2.37 23.58 23.50
C LEU A 182 3.41 22.80 24.33
N GLU A 183 4.18 23.53 25.12
CA GLU A 183 5.11 22.94 26.10
C GLU A 183 4.35 22.71 27.41
N ASP A 184 4.10 21.44 27.75
CA ASP A 184 3.42 21.03 28.99
C ASP A 184 4.30 20.04 29.76
N GLY A 185 5.33 20.56 30.42
CA GLY A 185 6.29 19.74 31.18
C GLY A 185 7.15 18.85 30.28
N GLU A 186 7.19 17.53 30.54
CA GLU A 186 7.92 16.55 29.72
C GLU A 186 7.13 16.08 28.49
N GLN A 187 5.84 16.45 28.38
CA GLN A 187 4.98 16.07 27.28
C GLN A 187 4.87 17.21 26.25
N THR A 188 5.08 16.90 24.98
CA THR A 188 4.91 17.85 23.89
C THR A 188 3.58 17.60 23.18
N ARG A 189 2.71 18.60 23.15
CA ARG A 189 1.53 18.59 22.27
C ARG A 189 1.81 19.46 21.06
N SER A 190 1.35 19.01 19.90
CA SER A 190 1.47 19.78 18.67
C SER A 190 0.16 19.78 17.89
N ARG A 191 -0.05 20.84 17.13
CA ARG A 191 -1.15 20.96 16.18
C ARG A 191 -0.62 21.56 14.89
N THR A 192 -1.00 20.97 13.77
CA THR A 192 -0.65 21.43 12.44
C THR A 192 -1.94 21.68 11.69
N VAL A 193 -2.06 22.87 11.11
CA VAL A 193 -3.22 23.28 10.31
C VAL A 193 -2.73 23.67 8.92
N THR A 194 -3.27 23.02 7.91
CA THR A 194 -3.00 23.34 6.50
C THR A 194 -4.17 24.14 5.95
N VAL A 195 -3.88 25.26 5.33
CA VAL A 195 -4.87 26.17 4.74
C VAL A 195 -4.50 26.51 3.30
N ASP A 196 -5.51 26.79 2.49
CA ASP A 196 -5.32 27.57 1.28
C ASP A 196 -4.80 28.96 1.68
N ALA A 197 -3.59 29.29 1.24
CA ALA A 197 -2.87 30.46 1.70
C ALA A 197 -3.47 31.78 1.20
N ARG A 198 -4.29 31.77 0.14
CA ARG A 198 -4.94 32.98 -0.43
C ARG A 198 -6.27 33.27 0.25
N THR A 199 -7.07 32.23 0.47
CA THR A 199 -8.42 32.32 1.03
C THR A 199 -8.45 32.15 2.56
N GLY A 200 -7.47 31.45 3.13
CA GLY A 200 -7.44 31.03 4.53
C GLY A 200 -8.41 29.88 4.83
N ALA A 201 -8.97 29.22 3.82
CA ALA A 201 -9.81 28.05 4.01
C ALA A 201 -8.97 26.89 4.56
N VAL A 202 -9.44 26.26 5.64
CA VAL A 202 -8.75 25.11 6.25
C VAL A 202 -8.98 23.86 5.42
N GLU A 203 -7.90 23.16 5.09
CA GLU A 203 -7.95 21.88 4.36
C GLU A 203 -7.80 20.68 5.28
N SER A 204 -6.90 20.79 6.25
CA SER A 204 -6.66 19.72 7.21
C SER A 204 -6.16 20.24 8.54
N VAL A 205 -6.47 19.47 9.58
CA VAL A 205 -5.96 19.65 10.94
C VAL A 205 -5.40 18.31 11.39
N THR A 206 -4.24 18.32 12.03
CA THR A 206 -3.67 17.14 12.68
C THR A 206 -3.05 17.56 14.01
N SER A 207 -3.36 16.83 15.07
CA SER A 207 -2.81 17.06 16.40
C SER A 207 -2.04 15.83 16.86
N SER A 208 -1.08 16.04 17.75
CA SER A 208 -0.38 14.99 18.47
C SER A 208 -0.47 15.30 19.96
N ALA A 209 -0.88 14.29 20.73
CA ALA A 209 -0.94 14.34 22.18
C ALA A 209 -0.68 12.93 22.74
N PRO A 210 -0.12 12.81 23.95
CA PRO A 210 0.07 11.53 24.60
C PRO A 210 -1.24 10.78 24.82
N TRP A 211 -1.14 9.45 24.88
CA TRP A 211 -2.26 8.56 25.17
C TRP A 211 -2.71 8.77 26.61
N LEU A 212 -4.00 8.53 26.88
CA LEU A 212 -4.54 8.57 28.22
C LEU A 212 -3.85 7.54 29.12
N GLU A 213 -3.57 7.91 30.37
CA GLU A 213 -3.03 7.01 31.38
C GLU A 213 -4.05 5.97 31.84
N GLU A 214 -3.59 4.89 32.48
CA GLU A 214 -4.50 3.83 32.93
C GLU A 214 -5.37 4.36 34.07
N GLY A 215 -6.70 4.23 33.92
CA GLY A 215 -7.66 4.81 34.86
C GLY A 215 -7.88 6.32 34.70
N GLU A 216 -7.22 6.98 33.73
CA GLU A 216 -7.55 8.34 33.34
C GLU A 216 -8.87 8.35 32.58
N SER A 217 -9.79 9.23 32.98
CA SER A 217 -11.07 9.40 32.30
C SER A 217 -11.06 10.70 31.49
N PRO A 218 -11.46 10.66 30.21
CA PRO A 218 -11.56 11.87 29.41
C PRO A 218 -12.58 12.86 29.99
N ALA A 219 -12.43 14.14 29.65
CA ALA A 219 -13.37 15.19 30.07
C ALA A 219 -14.69 15.14 29.30
N LEU A 220 -14.69 14.55 28.10
CA LEU A 220 -15.86 14.38 27.24
C LEU A 220 -16.14 12.90 27.00
N THR A 221 -17.42 12.59 26.91
CA THR A 221 -17.91 11.31 26.37
C THR A 221 -17.82 11.30 24.84
N VAL A 222 -17.82 10.11 24.23
CA VAL A 222 -17.86 9.95 22.76
C VAL A 222 -19.09 10.65 22.17
N SER A 223 -20.25 10.58 22.83
CA SER A 223 -21.48 11.25 22.36
C SER A 223 -21.35 12.79 22.39
N GLU A 224 -20.73 13.36 23.43
CA GLU A 224 -20.47 14.80 23.48
C GLU A 224 -19.44 15.23 22.42
N ALA A 225 -18.43 14.41 22.18
CA ALA A 225 -17.45 14.62 21.12
C ALA A 225 -18.10 14.57 19.73
N GLN A 226 -19.02 13.61 19.50
CA GLN A 226 -19.79 13.52 18.27
C GLN A 226 -20.64 14.76 18.04
N ALA A 227 -21.38 15.22 19.04
CA ALA A 227 -22.19 16.44 18.93
C ALA A 227 -21.35 17.68 18.58
N ARG A 228 -20.11 17.77 19.11
CA ARG A 228 -19.16 18.83 18.73
C ARG A 228 -18.66 18.68 17.28
N ALA A 229 -18.37 17.45 16.86
CA ALA A 229 -17.96 17.13 15.50
C ALA A 229 -19.05 17.54 14.48
N GLU A 230 -20.30 17.16 14.74
CA GLU A 230 -21.46 17.50 13.88
C GLU A 230 -21.70 19.01 13.83
N ALA A 231 -21.62 19.69 14.97
CA ALA A 231 -21.76 21.15 15.02
C ALA A 231 -20.68 21.85 14.20
N PHE A 232 -19.43 21.40 14.28
CA PHE A 232 -18.33 21.92 13.48
C PHE A 232 -18.51 21.63 11.99
N LEU A 233 -18.83 20.38 11.62
CA LEU A 233 -19.01 19.98 10.23
C LEU A 233 -20.22 20.65 9.56
N ALA A 234 -21.29 20.94 10.30
CA ALA A 234 -22.44 21.68 9.76
C ALA A 234 -22.06 23.08 9.27
N GLU A 235 -21.12 23.75 9.96
CA GLU A 235 -20.57 25.04 9.51
C GLU A 235 -19.52 24.84 8.42
N PHE A 236 -18.59 23.89 8.61
CA PHE A 236 -17.44 23.66 7.73
C PHE A 236 -17.85 23.17 6.33
N CYS A 237 -18.78 22.22 6.25
CA CYS A 237 -19.23 21.62 4.99
C CYS A 237 -20.30 22.45 4.27
N GLY A 238 -20.88 23.44 4.93
CA GLY A 238 -21.94 24.29 4.38
C GLY A 238 -23.11 23.47 3.81
N ALA A 239 -23.47 23.74 2.55
CA ALA A 239 -24.60 23.05 1.89
C ALA A 239 -24.43 21.52 1.81
N ARG A 240 -23.18 21.02 1.73
CA ARG A 240 -22.88 19.59 1.63
C ARG A 240 -23.33 18.81 2.87
N TRP A 241 -23.39 19.46 4.04
CA TRP A 241 -23.80 18.81 5.30
C TRP A 241 -25.12 18.05 5.17
N SER A 242 -26.08 18.60 4.42
CA SER A 242 -27.39 17.97 4.19
C SER A 242 -27.35 16.64 3.43
N THR A 243 -26.22 16.34 2.80
CA THR A 243 -25.98 15.10 2.04
C THR A 243 -25.04 14.14 2.77
N LEU A 244 -24.58 14.47 3.98
CA LEU A 244 -23.66 13.62 4.73
C LEU A 244 -24.42 12.74 5.73
N THR A 245 -23.94 11.51 5.89
CA THR A 245 -24.36 10.60 6.97
C THR A 245 -23.16 10.16 7.78
N LEU A 246 -23.34 9.94 9.08
CA LEU A 246 -22.36 9.22 9.89
C LEU A 246 -22.17 7.82 9.29
N TYR A 247 -20.92 7.46 9.07
CA TYR A 247 -20.50 6.19 8.47
C TYR A 247 -19.71 5.34 9.45
N ASP A 248 -18.86 5.98 10.25
CA ASP A 248 -18.00 5.30 11.22
C ASP A 248 -17.82 6.17 12.47
N SER A 249 -17.77 5.53 13.64
CA SER A 249 -17.63 6.15 14.95
C SER A 249 -16.85 5.21 15.88
N PRO A 250 -16.19 5.72 16.94
CA PRO A 250 -15.43 4.87 17.83
C PRO A 250 -16.33 3.85 18.53
N ASP A 251 -15.86 2.62 18.66
CA ASP A 251 -16.52 1.61 19.46
C ASP A 251 -16.50 1.95 20.96
N ASP A 252 -17.44 1.37 21.72
CA ASP A 252 -17.55 1.51 23.18
C ASP A 252 -16.42 0.77 23.96
N GLY A 253 -15.39 0.27 23.27
CA GLY A 253 -14.25 -0.42 23.86
C GLY A 253 -13.34 0.51 24.67
N GLU A 254 -12.47 -0.08 25.51
CA GLU A 254 -11.45 0.68 26.25
C GLU A 254 -10.37 1.20 25.28
N SER A 255 -10.61 2.39 24.72
CA SER A 255 -9.63 3.14 23.94
C SER A 255 -8.90 4.13 24.83
N ARG A 256 -7.57 4.15 24.73
CA ARG A 256 -6.69 5.11 25.41
C ARG A 256 -6.29 6.28 24.51
N LEU A 257 -6.96 6.42 23.36
CA LEU A 257 -6.74 7.55 22.47
C LEU A 257 -7.24 8.84 23.14
N PRO A 258 -6.52 9.96 23.02
CA PRO A 258 -6.93 11.24 23.61
C PRO A 258 -8.03 11.94 22.78
N TYR A 259 -8.64 11.25 21.81
CA TYR A 259 -9.63 11.79 20.88
C TYR A 259 -10.65 10.73 20.48
N ALA A 260 -11.83 11.19 20.04
CA ALA A 260 -12.84 10.37 19.37
C ALA A 260 -12.90 10.76 17.89
N ALA A 261 -12.78 9.79 16.98
CA ALA A 261 -12.78 9.99 15.53
C ALA A 261 -14.08 9.52 14.88
N PHE A 262 -14.61 10.32 13.96
CA PHE A 262 -15.85 10.07 13.25
C PHE A 262 -15.62 10.26 11.76
N THR A 263 -16.26 9.42 10.95
CA THR A 263 -16.29 9.56 9.49
C THR A 263 -17.70 9.82 9.03
N TYR A 264 -17.88 10.88 8.25
CA TYR A 264 -19.14 11.21 7.58
C TYR A 264 -18.93 11.11 6.08
N VAL A 265 -19.81 10.39 5.39
CA VAL A 265 -19.70 10.15 3.94
C VAL A 265 -20.89 10.76 3.22
N GLN A 266 -20.71 11.10 1.94
CA GLN A 266 -21.81 11.53 1.10
C GLN A 266 -22.83 10.41 0.95
N GLN A 267 -24.10 10.76 0.96
CA GLN A 267 -25.23 9.89 0.73
C GLN A 267 -25.99 10.37 -0.52
N ALA A 268 -26.25 9.46 -1.45
CA ALA A 268 -27.08 9.69 -2.62
C ALA A 268 -28.20 8.65 -2.66
N ASN A 269 -29.45 9.06 -2.90
CA ASN A 269 -30.61 8.13 -2.90
C ASN A 269 -30.73 7.27 -1.62
N GLY A 270 -30.23 7.75 -0.47
CA GLY A 270 -30.21 6.99 0.77
C GLY A 270 -29.05 5.99 0.91
N ILE A 271 -28.15 5.90 -0.06
CA ILE A 271 -27.03 4.93 -0.12
C ILE A 271 -25.70 5.69 0.06
N PRO A 272 -24.79 5.21 0.92
CA PRO A 272 -23.51 5.87 1.18
C PRO A 272 -22.55 5.77 -0.01
N PHE A 273 -21.72 6.78 -0.18
CA PHE A 273 -20.60 6.84 -1.10
C PHE A 273 -19.33 7.19 -0.30
N PRO A 274 -18.58 6.18 0.19
CA PRO A 274 -17.50 6.41 1.14
C PRO A 274 -16.32 7.24 0.63
N GLU A 275 -16.12 7.34 -0.69
CA GLU A 275 -15.00 8.07 -1.26
C GLU A 275 -15.08 9.58 -1.01
N ASN A 276 -16.29 10.15 -1.13
CA ASN A 276 -16.55 11.52 -0.68
C ASN A 276 -16.83 11.51 0.82
N ARG A 277 -15.84 11.91 1.61
CA ARG A 277 -15.87 11.81 3.08
C ARG A 277 -15.19 12.95 3.81
N TYR A 278 -15.67 13.15 5.02
CA TYR A 278 -15.09 14.00 6.04
C TYR A 278 -14.73 13.14 7.25
N THR A 279 -13.43 13.06 7.56
CA THR A 279 -12.95 12.44 8.78
C THR A 279 -12.58 13.53 9.76
N ILE A 280 -13.22 13.51 10.93
CA ILE A 280 -13.01 14.48 12.00
C ILE A 280 -12.73 13.75 13.31
N ALA A 281 -11.74 14.21 14.07
CA ALA A 281 -11.52 13.76 15.43
C ALA A 281 -11.61 14.92 16.40
N ILE A 282 -12.21 14.69 17.56
CA ILE A 282 -12.39 15.68 18.63
C ILE A 282 -11.56 15.25 19.84
N ASP A 283 -10.72 16.16 20.32
CA ASP A 283 -9.90 15.99 21.52
C ASP A 283 -10.81 15.75 22.73
N LEU A 284 -10.66 14.64 23.44
CA LEU A 284 -11.56 14.29 24.54
C LEU A 284 -11.28 15.07 25.83
N GLY A 285 -10.17 15.81 25.92
CA GLY A 285 -9.82 16.65 27.07
C GLY A 285 -10.40 18.05 26.99
N ASN A 286 -10.43 18.66 25.81
CA ASN A 286 -10.89 20.06 25.62
C ASN A 286 -11.99 20.22 24.55
N GLY A 287 -12.20 19.20 23.72
CA GLY A 287 -13.16 19.16 22.62
C GLY A 287 -12.87 20.10 21.46
N SER A 288 -11.60 20.43 21.26
CA SER A 288 -11.12 21.04 20.01
C SER A 288 -10.99 20.00 18.90
N VAL A 289 -10.96 20.46 17.66
CA VAL A 289 -10.68 19.62 16.49
C VAL A 289 -9.25 19.09 16.59
N TYR A 290 -9.15 17.78 16.83
CA TYR A 290 -7.90 17.04 16.90
C TYR A 290 -7.41 16.66 15.50
N ARG A 291 -8.31 16.18 14.65
CA ARG A 291 -8.03 15.82 13.25
C ARG A 291 -9.16 16.31 12.35
N LEU A 292 -8.81 16.77 11.17
CA LEU A 292 -9.77 17.06 10.10
C LEU A 292 -9.13 16.70 8.76
N ARG A 293 -9.85 15.93 7.95
CA ARG A 293 -9.51 15.65 6.56
C ARG A 293 -10.79 15.56 5.75
N ALA A 294 -10.85 16.26 4.63
CA ALA A 294 -11.93 16.17 3.67
C ALA A 294 -11.40 15.63 2.34
N VAL A 295 -12.13 14.69 1.75
CA VAL A 295 -11.94 14.23 0.37
C VAL A 295 -13.31 14.36 -0.28
N TYR A 296 -13.43 15.20 -1.30
CA TYR A 296 -14.72 15.46 -1.92
C TYR A 296 -14.56 15.87 -3.37
N ASP A 297 -15.12 15.08 -4.27
CA ASP A 297 -15.20 15.35 -5.71
C ASP A 297 -16.66 15.67 -6.08
N GLU A 298 -16.89 16.90 -6.56
CA GLU A 298 -18.20 17.38 -7.00
C GLU A 298 -18.59 16.85 -8.39
N ALA A 299 -17.64 16.32 -9.16
CA ALA A 299 -17.89 15.81 -10.51
C ALA A 299 -18.53 14.41 -10.52
N VAL A 300 -18.65 13.77 -9.35
CA VAL A 300 -19.21 12.43 -9.21
C VAL A 300 -20.68 12.40 -9.64
N THR A 301 -21.03 11.38 -10.43
CA THR A 301 -22.40 11.09 -10.84
C THR A 301 -22.81 9.72 -10.30
N PHE A 302 -24.06 9.60 -9.87
CA PHE A 302 -24.56 8.40 -9.19
C PHE A 302 -25.52 7.60 -10.08
N ALA A 303 -25.27 6.30 -10.20
CA ALA A 303 -26.17 5.38 -10.87
C ALA A 303 -27.54 5.30 -10.17
N SER A 304 -28.59 4.94 -10.92
CA SER A 304 -29.92 4.76 -10.34
C SER A 304 -30.00 3.44 -9.54
N PRO A 305 -30.63 3.43 -8.35
CA PRO A 305 -30.90 2.20 -7.59
C PRO A 305 -32.11 1.42 -8.12
N GLU A 306 -32.75 1.85 -9.21
CA GLU A 306 -33.87 1.12 -9.79
C GLU A 306 -33.40 -0.19 -10.47
N GLY A 307 -34.05 -1.30 -10.11
CA GLY A 307 -33.83 -2.59 -10.76
C GLY A 307 -32.61 -3.37 -10.27
N ILE A 308 -32.00 -2.97 -9.16
CA ILE A 308 -30.90 -3.73 -8.54
C ILE A 308 -31.38 -5.07 -7.96
N VAL A 309 -30.45 -6.02 -7.85
CA VAL A 309 -30.67 -7.29 -7.15
C VAL A 309 -30.88 -7.05 -5.66
N ASP A 310 -31.73 -7.88 -5.04
CA ASP A 310 -31.94 -7.82 -3.60
C ASP A 310 -30.74 -8.39 -2.82
N GLU A 311 -30.66 -8.00 -1.54
CA GLU A 311 -29.58 -8.40 -0.63
C GLU A 311 -29.45 -9.92 -0.52
N ALA A 312 -30.56 -10.66 -0.51
CA ALA A 312 -30.56 -12.11 -0.40
C ALA A 312 -29.92 -12.78 -1.62
N SER A 313 -30.21 -12.28 -2.82
CA SER A 313 -29.61 -12.76 -4.07
C SER A 313 -28.13 -12.38 -4.14
N ALA A 314 -27.76 -11.17 -3.73
CA ALA A 314 -26.37 -10.75 -3.64
C ALA A 314 -25.58 -11.58 -2.63
N LEU A 315 -26.17 -11.90 -1.47
CA LEU A 315 -25.54 -12.72 -0.44
C LEU A 315 -25.32 -14.15 -0.93
N ALA A 316 -26.28 -14.72 -1.68
CA ALA A 316 -26.10 -16.02 -2.32
C ALA A 316 -24.97 -15.98 -3.35
N ALA A 317 -24.95 -14.99 -4.24
CA ALA A 317 -23.87 -14.83 -5.23
C ALA A 317 -22.50 -14.63 -4.55
N TRP A 318 -22.45 -13.87 -3.45
CA TRP A 318 -21.24 -13.67 -2.66
C TRP A 318 -20.75 -14.96 -2.00
N ALA A 319 -21.66 -15.71 -1.37
CA ALA A 319 -21.35 -17.00 -0.77
C ALA A 319 -20.83 -18.00 -1.79
N ASP A 320 -21.37 -17.99 -3.01
CA ASP A 320 -20.96 -18.85 -4.12
C ASP A 320 -19.55 -18.49 -4.66
N THR A 321 -18.97 -17.35 -4.27
CA THR A 321 -17.57 -17.02 -4.61
C THR A 321 -16.52 -17.76 -3.77
N TYR A 322 -16.95 -18.45 -2.71
CA TYR A 322 -16.08 -19.14 -1.78
C TYR A 322 -16.10 -20.66 -1.95
N ASP A 323 -14.94 -21.27 -1.78
CA ASP A 323 -14.80 -22.69 -1.50
C ASP A 323 -14.82 -22.94 0.01
N THR A 324 -15.59 -23.94 0.45
CA THR A 324 -15.53 -24.39 1.84
C THR A 324 -14.39 -25.41 2.01
N ALA A 325 -13.21 -24.95 2.42
CA ALA A 325 -11.99 -25.73 2.43
C ALA A 325 -11.73 -26.43 3.77
N LEU A 326 -11.54 -27.75 3.73
CA LEU A 326 -11.09 -28.56 4.86
C LEU A 326 -9.55 -28.51 4.96
N ALA A 327 -9.03 -27.94 6.05
CA ALA A 327 -7.59 -27.84 6.26
C ALA A 327 -7.21 -27.90 7.74
N TYR A 328 -5.93 -28.20 8.00
CA TYR A 328 -5.36 -28.03 9.33
C TYR A 328 -4.97 -26.56 9.54
N ARG A 329 -5.61 -25.89 10.50
CA ARG A 329 -5.37 -24.48 10.82
C ARG A 329 -4.91 -24.33 12.26
N LEU A 330 -4.11 -23.29 12.49
CA LEU A 330 -3.70 -22.89 13.84
C LEU A 330 -4.88 -22.22 14.52
N VAL A 331 -5.24 -22.69 15.70
CA VAL A 331 -6.35 -22.18 16.50
C VAL A 331 -5.83 -21.90 17.91
N PRO A 332 -5.97 -20.67 18.43
CA PRO A 332 -5.60 -20.36 19.81
C PRO A 332 -6.33 -21.27 20.78
N ARG A 333 -5.60 -21.78 21.77
CA ARG A 333 -6.18 -22.52 22.90
C ARG A 333 -5.59 -22.03 24.21
N PRO A 334 -6.34 -22.10 25.32
CA PRO A 334 -5.81 -21.75 26.63
C PRO A 334 -4.66 -22.67 27.01
N LEU A 335 -3.71 -22.10 27.74
CA LEU A 335 -2.60 -22.81 28.39
C LEU A 335 -3.06 -23.32 29.76
N ASP A 336 -2.74 -24.58 30.07
CA ASP A 336 -3.10 -25.20 31.36
C ASP A 336 -1.89 -25.67 32.17
N GLY A 337 -0.68 -25.55 31.60
CA GLY A 337 0.57 -25.93 32.26
C GLY A 337 0.78 -27.44 32.35
N GLY A 338 0.06 -28.22 31.54
CA GLY A 338 0.12 -29.69 31.52
C GLY A 338 1.48 -30.26 31.11
N ASP A 339 2.32 -29.47 30.43
CA ASP A 339 3.70 -29.84 30.09
C ASP A 339 4.72 -28.70 30.32
N SER A 340 6.01 -29.03 30.18
CA SER A 340 7.10 -28.09 30.44
C SER A 340 7.19 -26.94 29.43
N ARG A 341 6.62 -27.09 28.23
CA ARG A 341 6.55 -26.02 27.23
C ARG A 341 5.42 -25.06 27.57
N GLU A 342 4.25 -25.56 27.92
CA GLU A 342 3.12 -24.73 28.39
C GLU A 342 3.46 -23.98 29.66
N ALA A 343 4.09 -24.64 30.64
CA ALA A 343 4.58 -23.99 31.85
C ALA A 343 5.52 -22.82 31.52
N ARG A 344 6.39 -22.98 30.51
CA ARG A 344 7.30 -21.91 30.08
C ARG A 344 6.57 -20.76 29.39
N LEU A 345 5.54 -21.04 28.59
CA LEU A 345 4.73 -20.00 27.95
C LEU A 345 3.94 -19.20 29.00
N LEU A 346 3.39 -19.87 30.01
CA LEU A 346 2.76 -19.22 31.18
C LEU A 346 3.77 -18.35 31.96
N GLU A 347 5.00 -18.82 32.17
CA GLU A 347 6.08 -18.01 32.78
C GLU A 347 6.43 -16.76 31.96
N LEU A 348 6.25 -16.81 30.64
CA LEU A 348 6.43 -15.67 29.74
C LEU A 348 5.20 -14.74 29.71
N GLY A 349 4.18 -15.03 30.52
CA GLY A 349 2.96 -14.24 30.65
C GLY A 349 1.85 -14.63 29.68
N LEU A 350 2.07 -15.57 28.74
CA LEU A 350 1.01 -15.96 27.81
C LEU A 350 -0.10 -16.73 28.52
N THR A 351 -1.35 -16.48 28.11
CA THR A 351 -2.53 -17.23 28.57
C THR A 351 -3.04 -18.22 27.54
N HIS A 352 -2.73 -17.99 26.26
CA HIS A 352 -3.12 -18.80 25.11
C HIS A 352 -1.91 -19.07 24.21
N PHE A 353 -1.98 -20.15 23.46
CA PHE A 353 -1.05 -20.44 22.38
C PHE A 353 -1.73 -21.31 21.31
N TYR A 354 -1.15 -21.34 20.11
CA TYR A 354 -1.72 -22.11 19.01
C TYR A 354 -1.71 -23.63 19.25
N GLY A 355 -2.84 -24.27 18.99
CA GLY A 355 -2.95 -25.70 18.70
C GLY A 355 -3.33 -25.91 17.24
N LEU A 356 -3.03 -27.08 16.68
CA LEU A 356 -3.50 -27.42 15.34
C LEU A 356 -4.90 -28.05 15.43
N ARG A 357 -5.85 -27.60 14.61
CA ARG A 357 -7.19 -28.22 14.47
C ARG A 357 -7.50 -28.47 13.00
N LEU A 358 -8.26 -29.54 12.73
CA LEU A 358 -8.84 -29.76 11.40
C LEU A 358 -10.14 -28.96 11.32
N THR A 359 -10.22 -27.98 10.44
CA THR A 359 -11.37 -27.06 10.34
C THR A 359 -11.85 -26.89 8.90
N TYR A 360 -13.12 -26.51 8.76
CA TYR A 360 -13.63 -25.88 7.54
C TYR A 360 -13.58 -24.36 7.68
N ALA A 361 -13.21 -23.68 6.59
CA ALA A 361 -13.28 -22.22 6.46
C ALA A 361 -13.70 -21.86 5.02
N LEU A 362 -14.15 -20.63 4.82
CA LEU A 362 -14.38 -20.08 3.49
C LEU A 362 -13.05 -19.56 2.93
N GLU A 363 -12.64 -20.08 1.77
CA GLU A 363 -11.43 -19.69 1.06
C GLU A 363 -11.77 -19.29 -0.38
N ARG A 364 -10.97 -18.41 -0.96
CA ARG A 364 -11.04 -18.07 -2.39
C ARG A 364 -9.66 -17.67 -2.87
N ASP A 365 -9.37 -17.99 -4.12
CA ASP A 365 -8.05 -17.75 -4.73
C ASP A 365 -7.80 -16.27 -5.04
N THR A 366 -8.87 -15.56 -5.43
CA THR A 366 -8.80 -14.15 -5.81
C THR A 366 -9.71 -13.33 -4.91
N TYR A 367 -9.26 -12.13 -4.54
CA TYR A 367 -10.10 -11.18 -3.81
C TYR A 367 -11.25 -10.70 -4.70
N CYS A 368 -12.49 -10.83 -4.25
CA CYS A 368 -13.67 -10.29 -4.93
C CYS A 368 -13.95 -8.88 -4.42
N LEU A 369 -14.17 -7.93 -5.33
CA LEU A 369 -14.46 -6.53 -5.02
C LEU A 369 -15.91 -6.30 -4.55
N GLY A 370 -16.78 -7.29 -4.67
CA GLY A 370 -18.20 -7.21 -4.28
C GLY A 370 -19.11 -7.84 -5.34
N ILE A 371 -20.43 -7.74 -5.14
CA ILE A 371 -21.43 -8.13 -6.13
C ILE A 371 -21.98 -6.88 -6.80
N ASP A 372 -21.92 -6.82 -8.13
CA ASP A 372 -22.50 -5.72 -8.90
C ASP A 372 -24.01 -5.70 -8.68
N ALA A 373 -24.54 -4.58 -8.18
CA ALA A 373 -25.92 -4.53 -7.76
C ALA A 373 -26.90 -4.56 -8.94
N ALA A 374 -26.48 -4.17 -10.15
CA ALA A 374 -27.36 -4.19 -11.32
C ALA A 374 -27.49 -5.58 -11.94
N THR A 375 -26.41 -6.37 -11.91
CA THR A 375 -26.32 -7.66 -12.58
C THR A 375 -26.43 -8.86 -11.64
N GLY A 376 -26.04 -8.70 -10.38
CA GLY A 376 -25.90 -9.80 -9.41
C GLY A 376 -24.66 -10.65 -9.60
N GLU A 377 -23.75 -10.25 -10.48
CA GLU A 377 -22.51 -10.98 -10.76
C GLU A 377 -21.37 -10.52 -9.85
N PRO A 378 -20.44 -11.41 -9.46
CA PRO A 378 -19.25 -11.03 -8.71
C PRO A 378 -18.32 -10.16 -9.54
N VAL A 379 -17.82 -9.09 -8.93
CA VAL A 379 -16.85 -8.18 -9.52
C VAL A 379 -15.47 -8.57 -9.03
N TRP A 380 -14.61 -8.93 -9.96
CA TRP A 380 -13.21 -9.26 -9.68
C TRP A 380 -12.34 -8.06 -10.03
N PRO A 381 -11.20 -7.85 -9.34
CA PRO A 381 -10.22 -6.88 -9.81
C PRO A 381 -9.82 -7.26 -11.23
N GLU A 382 -9.59 -6.26 -12.07
CA GLU A 382 -8.87 -6.47 -13.32
C GLU A 382 -7.44 -6.86 -12.96
N THR A 383 -7.22 -8.13 -12.66
CA THR A 383 -5.90 -8.72 -12.82
C THR A 383 -5.61 -8.63 -14.30
N ALA A 384 -4.35 -8.34 -14.66
CA ALA A 384 -3.88 -8.55 -16.03
C ALA A 384 -3.87 -10.07 -16.32
N ASP A 385 -5.06 -10.66 -16.40
CA ASP A 385 -5.34 -12.10 -16.48
C ASP A 385 -5.53 -12.57 -17.94
N GLY A 386 -5.10 -11.74 -18.88
CA GLY A 386 -4.63 -12.24 -20.16
C GLY A 386 -3.18 -12.66 -19.99
N ALA A 387 -2.83 -13.90 -20.33
CA ALA A 387 -1.46 -14.18 -20.72
C ALA A 387 -1.07 -13.17 -21.82
N LEU A 388 0.06 -12.48 -21.68
CA LEU A 388 0.53 -11.57 -22.71
C LEU A 388 0.65 -12.36 -24.03
N THR A 389 0.00 -11.88 -25.08
CA THR A 389 0.08 -12.50 -26.41
C THR A 389 0.44 -11.45 -27.44
N TYR A 390 1.21 -11.87 -28.42
CA TYR A 390 1.75 -10.99 -29.44
C TYR A 390 1.49 -11.56 -30.83
N THR A 391 0.96 -10.72 -31.71
CA THR A 391 0.57 -11.14 -33.07
C THR A 391 1.73 -11.12 -34.08
N ASP A 392 2.89 -10.59 -33.70
CA ASP A 392 4.03 -10.29 -34.57
C ASP A 392 5.29 -11.15 -34.29
N LEU A 393 5.13 -12.30 -33.65
CA LEU A 393 6.23 -13.21 -33.33
C LEU A 393 6.40 -14.37 -34.33
N GLU A 394 5.55 -14.48 -35.35
CA GLU A 394 5.72 -15.49 -36.39
C GLU A 394 7.08 -15.30 -37.09
N ASP A 395 7.86 -16.38 -37.20
CA ASP A 395 9.25 -16.41 -37.70
C ASP A 395 10.30 -15.56 -36.95
N SER A 396 9.95 -14.94 -35.81
CA SER A 396 10.91 -14.19 -34.99
C SER A 396 11.91 -15.12 -34.27
N TRP A 397 13.20 -14.77 -34.32
CA TRP A 397 14.24 -15.47 -33.58
C TRP A 397 14.07 -15.35 -32.05
N ALA A 398 13.44 -14.28 -31.57
CA ALA A 398 13.20 -14.02 -30.15
C ALA A 398 11.90 -14.66 -29.63
N ARG A 399 11.10 -15.29 -30.50
CA ARG A 399 9.77 -15.82 -30.18
C ARG A 399 9.73 -16.63 -28.89
N ALA A 400 10.64 -17.60 -28.76
CA ALA A 400 10.65 -18.51 -27.62
C ALA A 400 10.92 -17.79 -26.28
N ASP A 401 11.84 -16.82 -26.28
CA ASP A 401 12.17 -16.06 -25.08
C ASP A 401 11.04 -15.08 -24.73
N VAL A 402 10.43 -14.43 -25.73
CA VAL A 402 9.28 -13.53 -25.54
C VAL A 402 8.04 -14.28 -25.04
N GLU A 403 7.66 -15.41 -25.65
CA GLU A 403 6.52 -16.24 -25.22
C GLU A 403 6.75 -16.79 -23.80
N LYS A 404 8.00 -17.11 -23.44
CA LYS A 404 8.33 -17.54 -22.09
C LYS A 404 8.15 -16.42 -21.08
N LEU A 405 8.73 -15.24 -21.31
CA LEU A 405 8.53 -14.08 -20.43
C LEU A 405 7.05 -13.71 -20.28
N ALA A 406 6.32 -13.73 -21.39
CA ALA A 406 4.89 -13.48 -21.45
C ALA A 406 4.06 -14.45 -20.58
N SER A 407 4.47 -15.72 -20.50
CA SER A 407 3.83 -16.72 -19.63
C SER A 407 3.98 -16.44 -18.14
N TYR A 408 4.96 -15.59 -17.76
CA TYR A 408 5.15 -15.08 -16.40
C TYR A 408 4.60 -13.65 -16.22
N GLY A 409 3.88 -13.12 -17.20
CA GLY A 409 3.34 -11.76 -17.16
C GLY A 409 4.35 -10.65 -17.44
N VAL A 410 5.54 -10.99 -17.95
CA VAL A 410 6.62 -10.03 -18.26
C VAL A 410 6.58 -9.64 -19.74
N GLY A 411 6.39 -8.35 -20.02
CA GLY A 411 6.33 -7.81 -21.38
C GLY A 411 5.46 -6.55 -21.54
N TYR A 412 5.08 -6.24 -22.79
CA TYR A 412 4.35 -5.01 -23.16
C TYR A 412 2.85 -5.26 -23.35
N ASP A 413 2.01 -4.36 -22.85
CA ASP A 413 0.55 -4.51 -22.89
C ASP A 413 -0.12 -3.93 -24.15
N GLY A 414 0.58 -3.96 -25.28
CA GLY A 414 0.13 -3.39 -26.56
C GLY A 414 -0.20 -4.42 -27.66
N GLY A 415 -0.15 -5.72 -27.34
CA GLY A 415 -0.43 -6.82 -28.28
C GLY A 415 0.59 -7.02 -29.43
N LEU A 416 1.63 -6.20 -29.48
CA LEU A 416 2.76 -6.26 -30.42
C LEU A 416 4.08 -6.14 -29.67
N PHE A 417 4.99 -7.10 -29.88
CA PHE A 417 6.29 -7.07 -29.20
C PHE A 417 7.33 -6.25 -29.98
N ARG A 418 7.33 -6.38 -31.31
CA ARG A 418 8.24 -5.78 -32.29
C ARG A 418 9.71 -6.12 -32.01
N PRO A 419 10.12 -7.40 -32.13
CA PRO A 419 11.44 -7.89 -31.70
C PRO A 419 12.63 -7.21 -32.40
N ASP A 420 12.45 -6.70 -33.61
CA ASP A 420 13.49 -6.01 -34.38
C ASP A 420 13.50 -4.48 -34.17
N LYS A 421 12.55 -3.93 -33.38
CA LYS A 421 12.53 -2.49 -33.06
C LYS A 421 13.76 -2.14 -32.22
N SER A 422 14.46 -1.08 -32.61
CA SER A 422 15.52 -0.47 -31.78
C SER A 422 14.95 -0.04 -30.43
N LEU A 423 15.61 -0.45 -29.35
CA LEU A 423 15.17 -0.23 -27.99
C LEU A 423 15.46 1.20 -27.53
N THR A 424 14.45 1.89 -26.99
CA THR A 424 14.62 3.16 -26.26
C THR A 424 14.66 2.91 -24.74
N GLN A 425 15.10 3.90 -23.97
CA GLN A 425 15.14 3.79 -22.51
C GLN A 425 13.73 3.62 -21.93
N TRP A 426 12.74 4.35 -22.45
CA TRP A 426 11.35 4.19 -22.05
C TRP A 426 10.86 2.75 -22.23
N GLU A 427 11.15 2.12 -23.36
CA GLU A 427 10.73 0.74 -23.63
C GLU A 427 11.44 -0.30 -22.75
N LEU A 428 12.69 -0.03 -22.37
CA LEU A 428 13.39 -0.84 -21.38
C LEU A 428 12.69 -0.72 -20.01
N VAL A 429 12.42 0.50 -19.57
CA VAL A 429 11.77 0.79 -18.28
C VAL A 429 10.37 0.18 -18.22
N ALA A 430 9.56 0.33 -19.27
CA ALA A 430 8.23 -0.26 -19.36
C ALA A 430 8.25 -1.79 -19.22
N LEU A 431 9.22 -2.47 -19.84
CA LEU A 431 9.36 -3.92 -19.69
C LEU A 431 9.87 -4.31 -18.30
N LEU A 432 10.80 -3.55 -17.71
CA LEU A 432 11.28 -3.80 -16.34
C LEU A 432 10.15 -3.62 -15.31
N ALA A 433 9.26 -2.64 -15.48
CA ALA A 433 8.10 -2.45 -14.60
C ALA A 433 7.21 -3.71 -14.54
N SER A 434 7.10 -4.45 -15.65
CA SER A 434 6.33 -5.70 -15.69
C SER A 434 6.89 -6.82 -14.82
N LEU A 435 8.16 -6.74 -14.39
CA LEU A 435 8.74 -7.68 -13.43
C LEU A 435 8.07 -7.59 -12.05
N ASP A 436 7.55 -6.40 -11.70
CA ASP A 436 6.76 -6.17 -10.48
C ASP A 436 5.24 -6.28 -10.74
N GLY A 437 4.85 -6.86 -11.88
CA GLY A 437 3.46 -7.05 -12.29
C GLY A 437 2.82 -5.85 -13.00
N TRP A 438 3.54 -4.72 -13.15
CA TRP A 438 3.02 -3.54 -13.83
C TRP A 438 3.26 -3.60 -15.34
N ARG A 439 2.28 -4.12 -16.07
CA ARG A 439 2.34 -4.22 -17.53
C ARG A 439 1.95 -2.87 -18.14
N ILE A 440 2.75 -2.41 -19.09
CA ILE A 440 2.60 -1.09 -19.70
C ILE A 440 2.59 -1.26 -21.22
N ASP A 441 1.65 -0.59 -21.90
CA ASP A 441 1.77 -0.34 -23.33
C ASP A 441 2.64 0.90 -23.56
N PRO A 442 3.90 0.75 -23.98
CA PRO A 442 4.80 1.89 -24.14
C PRO A 442 4.36 2.86 -25.25
N ASP A 443 3.47 2.45 -26.16
CA ASP A 443 2.98 3.33 -27.23
C ASP A 443 1.81 4.23 -26.77
N ASN A 444 1.15 3.93 -25.64
CA ASN A 444 -0.08 4.60 -25.19
C ASN A 444 -0.06 5.08 -23.72
N ALA A 445 1.07 4.99 -23.02
CA ALA A 445 1.19 5.41 -21.63
C ALA A 445 1.07 6.94 -21.45
N ASP A 446 0.40 7.36 -20.37
CA ASP A 446 0.36 8.76 -19.93
C ASP A 446 1.59 9.14 -19.09
N ALA A 447 1.72 10.44 -18.80
CA ALA A 447 2.88 10.97 -18.08
C ALA A 447 3.02 10.40 -16.66
N GLU A 448 1.90 10.16 -15.97
CA GLU A 448 1.91 9.58 -14.62
C GLU A 448 2.43 8.14 -14.63
N THR A 449 1.98 7.34 -15.60
CA THR A 449 2.46 5.97 -15.82
C THR A 449 3.96 5.96 -16.11
N VAL A 450 4.43 6.86 -16.98
CA VAL A 450 5.86 6.99 -17.30
C VAL A 450 6.65 7.34 -16.05
N ASP A 451 6.23 8.36 -15.29
CA ASP A 451 6.91 8.81 -14.07
C ASP A 451 6.98 7.71 -13.00
N GLY A 452 5.88 6.99 -12.78
CA GLY A 452 5.85 5.90 -11.82
C GLY A 452 6.74 4.72 -12.25
N ALA A 453 6.78 4.38 -13.54
CA ALA A 453 7.63 3.30 -14.06
C ALA A 453 9.12 3.64 -13.91
N TYR A 454 9.50 4.91 -14.14
CA TYR A 454 10.86 5.39 -13.84
C TYR A 454 11.17 5.33 -12.34
N ALA A 455 10.23 5.70 -11.48
CA ALA A 455 10.39 5.56 -10.04
C ALA A 455 10.64 4.10 -9.62
N ALA A 456 9.97 3.14 -10.27
CA ALA A 456 10.20 1.71 -10.08
C ALA A 456 11.60 1.29 -10.54
N ALA A 457 12.02 1.70 -11.73
CA ALA A 457 13.38 1.43 -12.24
C ALA A 457 14.49 1.96 -11.31
N TYR A 458 14.28 3.12 -10.67
CA TYR A 458 15.22 3.64 -9.67
C TYR A 458 15.29 2.77 -8.42
N ARG A 459 14.14 2.27 -7.93
CA ARG A 459 14.09 1.37 -6.76
C ARG A 459 14.77 0.03 -7.04
N MET A 460 14.66 -0.48 -8.26
CA MET A 460 15.36 -1.68 -8.72
C MET A 460 16.88 -1.47 -8.84
N GLY A 461 17.36 -0.23 -8.83
CA GLY A 461 18.76 0.10 -9.11
C GLY A 461 19.13 -0.01 -10.60
N ALA A 462 18.13 -0.07 -11.48
CA ALA A 462 18.31 -0.19 -12.93
C ALA A 462 18.90 1.08 -13.55
N LEU A 463 18.48 2.23 -13.01
CA LEU A 463 18.82 3.59 -13.44
C LEU A 463 18.87 4.51 -12.22
N THR A 464 19.51 5.65 -12.37
CA THR A 464 19.44 6.79 -11.44
C THR A 464 18.59 7.91 -12.04
N ARG A 465 18.07 8.81 -11.18
CA ARG A 465 17.27 9.96 -11.63
C ARG A 465 17.98 10.85 -12.65
N SER A 466 19.31 10.96 -12.55
CA SER A 466 20.14 11.73 -13.47
C SER A 466 20.32 11.10 -14.85
N GLU A 467 20.01 9.81 -14.99
CA GLU A 467 20.15 9.06 -16.24
C GLU A 467 18.85 9.03 -17.07
N ARG A 468 17.76 9.62 -16.58
CA ARG A 468 16.47 9.62 -17.29
C ARG A 468 16.57 10.39 -18.61
N ASP A 469 16.32 9.67 -19.68
CA ASP A 469 16.21 10.15 -21.05
C ASP A 469 15.36 9.13 -21.83
N GLU A 470 14.06 9.37 -21.91
CA GLU A 470 13.05 8.43 -22.44
C GLU A 470 13.32 7.98 -23.88
N ASP A 471 13.75 8.94 -24.70
CA ASP A 471 13.99 8.74 -26.13
C ASP A 471 15.38 8.16 -26.43
N SER A 472 16.24 8.04 -25.41
CA SER A 472 17.62 7.61 -25.59
C SER A 472 17.69 6.19 -26.14
N PRO A 473 18.40 5.94 -27.25
CA PRO A 473 18.65 4.59 -27.73
C PRO A 473 19.49 3.81 -26.73
N VAL A 474 19.03 2.62 -26.33
CA VAL A 474 19.76 1.76 -25.40
C VAL A 474 20.77 0.92 -26.18
N THR A 475 22.06 1.06 -25.86
CA THR A 475 23.10 0.18 -26.42
C THR A 475 23.12 -1.17 -25.73
N ARG A 476 23.69 -2.19 -26.37
CA ARG A 476 23.84 -3.53 -25.77
C ARG A 476 24.62 -3.52 -24.47
N GLY A 477 25.68 -2.71 -24.39
CA GLY A 477 26.46 -2.57 -23.17
C GLY A 477 25.65 -1.90 -22.05
N ALA A 478 24.87 -0.86 -22.39
CA ALA A 478 23.97 -0.21 -21.44
C ALA A 478 22.85 -1.16 -20.95
N LEU A 479 22.28 -1.96 -21.86
CA LEU A 479 21.29 -2.98 -21.52
C LEU A 479 21.86 -4.04 -20.57
N VAL A 480 23.03 -4.60 -20.88
CA VAL A 480 23.70 -5.58 -20.02
C VAL A 480 23.99 -5.01 -18.63
N ARG A 481 24.52 -3.79 -18.57
CA ARG A 481 24.78 -3.10 -17.31
C ARG A 481 23.51 -2.92 -16.50
N CYS A 482 22.45 -2.39 -17.12
CA CYS A 482 21.16 -2.17 -16.49
C CYS A 482 20.59 -3.48 -15.90
N LEU A 483 20.54 -4.55 -16.70
CA LEU A 483 20.02 -5.85 -16.26
C LEU A 483 20.86 -6.47 -15.13
N LEU A 484 22.19 -6.36 -15.19
CA LEU A 484 23.07 -6.88 -14.14
C LEU A 484 23.03 -6.03 -12.86
N ASP A 485 22.87 -4.71 -12.96
CA ASP A 485 22.65 -3.84 -11.82
C ASP A 485 21.31 -4.17 -11.13
N CYS A 486 20.22 -4.38 -11.90
CA CYS A 486 18.93 -4.85 -11.38
C CYS A 486 19.06 -6.17 -10.60
N ALA A 487 19.85 -7.11 -11.10
CA ALA A 487 20.09 -8.41 -10.46
C ALA A 487 21.13 -8.36 -9.33
N GLY A 488 21.63 -7.17 -8.97
CA GLY A 488 22.57 -6.99 -7.85
C GLY A 488 24.03 -7.34 -8.17
N TYR A 489 24.36 -7.64 -9.42
CA TYR A 489 25.73 -7.94 -9.86
C TYR A 489 26.61 -6.69 -10.05
N GLY A 490 26.02 -5.49 -10.04
CA GLY A 490 26.72 -4.22 -10.26
C GLY A 490 28.01 -4.01 -9.48
N PRO A 491 28.00 -4.12 -8.13
CA PRO A 491 29.21 -3.99 -7.33
C PRO A 491 30.31 -4.97 -7.71
N ALA A 492 29.95 -6.21 -8.07
CA ALA A 492 30.92 -7.20 -8.54
C ALA A 492 31.45 -6.78 -9.92
N ALA A 493 30.58 -6.47 -10.88
CA ALA A 493 30.93 -6.08 -12.24
C ALA A 493 31.94 -4.92 -12.31
N ARG A 494 31.94 -4.03 -11.32
CA ARG A 494 32.85 -2.87 -11.21
C ARG A 494 34.23 -3.18 -10.62
N LEU A 495 34.51 -4.43 -10.22
CA LEU A 495 35.83 -4.82 -9.73
C LEU A 495 36.86 -4.83 -10.87
N GLU A 496 37.96 -4.11 -10.69
CA GLU A 496 39.00 -4.01 -11.72
C GLU A 496 40.04 -5.13 -11.61
N GLY A 497 40.62 -5.53 -12.75
CA GLY A 497 41.79 -6.40 -12.82
C GLY A 497 41.53 -7.91 -12.64
N ILE A 498 40.29 -8.33 -12.43
CA ILE A 498 39.93 -9.75 -12.22
C ILE A 498 39.16 -10.38 -13.39
N TYR A 499 38.67 -9.56 -14.32
CA TYR A 499 37.79 -10.01 -15.39
C TYR A 499 38.53 -10.30 -16.69
N THR A 500 38.09 -11.37 -17.36
CA THR A 500 38.46 -11.71 -18.72
C THR A 500 37.21 -12.21 -19.44
N CYS A 501 37.15 -12.03 -20.76
CA CYS A 501 36.11 -12.60 -21.60
C CYS A 501 36.71 -13.09 -22.91
N THR A 502 35.98 -13.96 -23.61
CA THR A 502 36.43 -14.59 -24.86
C THR A 502 35.57 -14.20 -26.07
N TYR A 503 34.87 -13.07 -26.00
CA TYR A 503 34.15 -12.54 -27.16
C TYR A 503 35.08 -12.25 -28.34
N VAL A 504 34.54 -12.38 -29.56
CA VAL A 504 35.29 -12.10 -30.79
C VAL A 504 35.83 -10.66 -30.82
N ASP A 505 35.09 -9.72 -30.23
CA ASP A 505 35.41 -8.30 -30.14
C ASP A 505 35.98 -7.87 -28.78
N ALA A 506 36.48 -8.82 -27.96
CA ALA A 506 37.00 -8.55 -26.61
C ALA A 506 38.04 -7.42 -26.56
N ALA A 507 38.89 -7.29 -27.59
CA ALA A 507 39.90 -6.24 -27.69
C ALA A 507 39.34 -4.82 -27.84
N SER A 508 38.05 -4.68 -28.19
CA SER A 508 37.36 -3.40 -28.35
C SER A 508 36.43 -3.05 -27.19
N ILE A 509 36.32 -3.93 -26.19
CA ILE A 509 35.48 -3.69 -25.01
C ILE A 509 36.18 -2.66 -24.10
N PRO A 510 35.52 -1.56 -23.72
CA PRO A 510 36.06 -0.60 -22.77
C PRO A 510 36.43 -1.25 -21.44
N VAL A 511 37.48 -0.77 -20.79
CA VAL A 511 38.00 -1.35 -19.53
C VAL A 511 36.94 -1.33 -18.42
N ASP A 512 36.16 -0.26 -18.36
CA ASP A 512 35.06 -0.05 -17.44
C ASP A 512 33.81 -0.89 -17.75
N GLU A 513 33.72 -1.47 -18.95
CA GLU A 513 32.67 -2.44 -19.31
C GLU A 513 33.12 -3.89 -19.20
N LEU A 514 34.41 -4.17 -19.00
CA LEU A 514 34.97 -5.52 -19.08
C LEU A 514 34.34 -6.47 -18.05
N GLY A 515 34.06 -6.00 -16.83
CA GLY A 515 33.43 -6.84 -15.81
C GLY A 515 31.97 -7.16 -16.13
N TYR A 516 31.20 -6.19 -16.63
CA TYR A 516 29.84 -6.42 -17.12
C TYR A 516 29.83 -7.40 -18.31
N ALA A 517 30.73 -7.22 -19.27
CA ALA A 517 30.85 -8.11 -20.42
C ALA A 517 31.20 -9.56 -19.98
N ALA A 518 32.14 -9.73 -19.06
CA ALA A 518 32.55 -11.03 -18.54
C ALA A 518 31.41 -11.73 -17.79
N LEU A 519 30.66 -11.01 -16.95
CA LEU A 519 29.50 -11.56 -16.26
C LEU A 519 28.38 -11.95 -17.23
N ALA A 520 28.09 -11.09 -18.21
CA ALA A 520 27.12 -11.42 -19.26
C ALA A 520 27.52 -12.68 -20.04
N GLN A 521 28.83 -12.89 -20.26
CA GLN A 521 29.34 -14.11 -20.89
C GLN A 521 29.12 -15.33 -20.00
N GLY A 522 29.47 -15.20 -18.71
CA GLY A 522 29.32 -16.28 -17.72
C GLY A 522 27.87 -16.69 -17.50
N LEU A 523 26.93 -15.74 -17.56
CA LEU A 523 25.49 -15.99 -17.42
C LEU A 523 24.84 -16.45 -18.74
N GLY A 524 25.53 -16.30 -19.87
CA GLY A 524 25.03 -16.66 -21.19
C GLY A 524 24.01 -15.66 -21.76
N MET A 525 24.04 -14.41 -21.29
CA MET A 525 23.14 -13.34 -21.75
C MET A 525 23.47 -12.93 -23.19
N VAL A 526 24.74 -12.98 -23.57
CA VAL A 526 25.25 -12.49 -24.85
C VAL A 526 25.95 -13.62 -25.61
N GLY A 527 25.72 -13.70 -26.92
CA GLY A 527 26.36 -14.68 -27.82
C GLY A 527 27.84 -14.43 -28.08
N GLU A 528 28.36 -14.81 -29.25
CA GLU A 528 29.81 -14.82 -29.52
C GLU A 528 30.48 -13.43 -29.60
N SER A 529 29.71 -12.36 -29.83
CA SER A 529 30.19 -10.97 -29.83
C SER A 529 29.40 -10.11 -28.86
N TYR A 530 30.13 -9.30 -28.09
CA TYR A 530 29.56 -8.38 -27.12
C TYR A 530 28.87 -7.22 -27.82
N SER A 531 29.55 -6.57 -28.77
CA SER A 531 29.04 -5.46 -29.59
C SER A 531 28.42 -4.33 -28.77
N GLY A 532 29.05 -3.95 -27.65
CA GLY A 532 28.48 -3.08 -26.62
C GLY A 532 27.95 -1.73 -27.11
N ALA A 533 28.58 -1.13 -28.12
CA ALA A 533 28.18 0.18 -28.67
C ALA A 533 26.98 0.13 -29.63
N ARG A 534 26.54 -1.06 -30.08
CA ARG A 534 25.38 -1.18 -30.97
C ARG A 534 24.09 -0.99 -30.18
N THR A 535 23.12 -0.25 -30.74
CA THR A 535 21.75 -0.19 -30.23
C THR A 535 21.14 -1.58 -30.14
N ALA A 536 20.61 -1.93 -28.96
CA ALA A 536 19.90 -3.16 -28.72
C ALA A 536 18.51 -3.13 -29.38
N THR A 537 17.93 -4.29 -29.63
CA THR A 537 16.51 -4.40 -30.02
C THR A 537 15.66 -4.90 -28.86
N ARG A 538 14.33 -4.75 -28.96
CA ARG A 538 13.40 -5.35 -27.99
C ARG A 538 13.56 -6.87 -27.86
N GLY A 539 13.84 -7.57 -28.97
CA GLY A 539 14.13 -9.01 -28.96
C GLY A 539 15.39 -9.35 -28.17
N GLU A 540 16.41 -8.50 -28.23
CA GLU A 540 17.65 -8.67 -27.45
C GLU A 540 17.44 -8.42 -25.96
N LEU A 541 16.61 -7.44 -25.60
CA LEU A 541 16.15 -7.26 -24.23
C LEU A 541 15.47 -8.54 -23.70
N ALA A 542 14.48 -9.08 -24.41
CA ALA A 542 13.80 -10.30 -23.99
C ALA A 542 14.76 -11.49 -23.85
N ALA A 543 15.63 -11.72 -24.82
CA ALA A 543 16.57 -12.83 -24.79
C ALA A 543 17.57 -12.70 -23.63
N MET A 544 18.16 -11.51 -23.43
CA MET A 544 19.13 -11.25 -22.35
C MET A 544 18.48 -11.39 -20.97
N LEU A 545 17.28 -10.83 -20.79
CA LEU A 545 16.51 -10.91 -19.55
C LEU A 545 16.10 -12.36 -19.25
N CYS A 546 15.59 -13.09 -20.24
CA CYS A 546 15.20 -14.48 -20.05
C CYS A 546 16.37 -15.36 -19.57
N ARG A 547 17.58 -15.17 -20.13
CA ARG A 547 18.78 -15.89 -19.70
C ARG A 547 19.24 -15.50 -18.30
N LEU A 548 19.10 -14.23 -17.94
CA LEU A 548 19.41 -13.76 -16.60
C LEU A 548 18.48 -14.38 -15.56
N LEU A 549 17.18 -14.46 -15.84
CA LEU A 549 16.17 -15.03 -14.94
C LEU A 549 16.23 -16.56 -14.83
N GLU A 550 16.90 -17.24 -15.75
CA GLU A 550 17.13 -18.70 -15.70
C GLU A 550 18.26 -19.11 -14.74
N ARG A 551 18.93 -18.15 -14.10
CA ARG A 551 20.08 -18.35 -13.21
C ARG A 551 19.72 -17.98 -11.79
#